data_AF-A0A830CK35-F1
#
_entry.id   AF-A0A830CK35-F1
#
_cell.length_a   1.000
_cell.length_b   1.000
_cell.length_c   1.000
_cell.angle_alpha   90.00
_cell.angle_beta   90.00
_cell.angle_gamma   90.00
#
_symmetry.space_group_name_H-M   'P 1'
#
loop_
_entity.id
_entity.type
_entity.pdbx_description
1 polymer ?
#
loop_
_entity_poly.entity_id
_entity_poly.type
_entity_poly.pdbx_seq_one_letter_code
_entity_poly.pdbx_strand_id
1 'polypeptide(L)'
;MKHSRLTDNFDESSLEFQRKTLEWSGLSDETYVPEAMHFIPPRLSMRVAREETEQVMFGALDSLFANTRINPKQIVVLVVNCSLFNSTPSLSAMIVNKYKLRWNIRSFNLGGIGCSAGVIAVDLAKDLLQVHLNTYAVVVSNENITQNWYFGNKKSMLIPNCLLRVGGSALLLSNKSKDRRPTN
;
A
#
# COMPACT_ATOMS: atom_id res chain seq x y z
N MET A 1 -8.08 -17.28 15.16
CA MET A 1 -7.14 -18.26 15.78
C MET A 1 -7.13 -19.65 15.15
N LYS A 2 -8.21 -20.15 14.51
CA LYS A 2 -8.22 -21.51 13.91
C LYS A 2 -7.11 -21.69 12.85
N HIS A 3 -6.94 -20.75 11.93
CA HIS A 3 -5.87 -20.78 10.92
C HIS A 3 -4.47 -20.91 11.52
N SER A 4 -4.09 -20.06 12.49
CA SER A 4 -2.77 -20.12 13.13
C SER A 4 -2.52 -21.44 13.88
N ARG A 5 -3.57 -22.09 14.40
CA ARG A 5 -3.45 -23.44 15.01
C ARG A 5 -3.21 -24.51 13.94
N LEU A 6 -3.86 -24.38 12.78
CA LEU A 6 -3.77 -25.34 11.68
C LEU A 6 -2.46 -25.24 10.89
N THR A 7 -1.69 -24.15 11.03
CA THR A 7 -0.37 -24.04 10.42
C THR A 7 0.72 -24.85 11.15
N ASP A 8 0.47 -25.29 12.40
CA ASP A 8 1.38 -26.13 13.20
C ASP A 8 2.79 -25.53 13.46
N ASN A 9 2.92 -24.21 13.32
CA ASN A 9 4.18 -23.47 13.53
C ASN A 9 4.31 -22.86 14.94
N PHE A 10 3.20 -22.72 15.68
CA PHE A 10 3.15 -21.90 16.89
C PHE A 10 2.87 -22.72 18.15
N ASP A 11 3.64 -22.47 19.20
CA ASP A 11 3.36 -23.02 20.53
C ASP A 11 2.13 -22.37 21.17
N GLU A 12 1.56 -23.02 22.19
CA GLU A 12 0.36 -22.52 22.86
C GLU A 12 0.57 -21.14 23.50
N SER A 13 1.80 -20.85 23.96
CA SER A 13 2.13 -19.55 24.55
C SER A 13 2.11 -18.40 23.53
N SER A 14 2.47 -18.70 22.29
CA SER A 14 2.51 -17.80 21.14
C SER A 14 1.13 -17.63 20.54
N LEU A 15 0.32 -18.68 20.50
CA LEU A 15 -1.09 -18.62 20.13
C LEU A 15 -1.89 -17.76 21.12
N GLU A 16 -1.68 -17.95 22.42
CA GLU A 16 -2.35 -17.16 23.45
C GLU A 16 -1.89 -15.69 23.41
N PHE A 17 -0.61 -15.44 23.13
CA PHE A 17 -0.10 -14.09 22.91
C PHE A 17 -0.80 -13.42 21.71
N GLN A 18 -0.84 -14.08 20.55
CA GLN A 18 -1.52 -13.57 19.36
C GLN A 18 -3.00 -13.29 19.62
N ARG A 19 -3.71 -14.19 20.32
CA ARG A 19 -5.12 -14.01 20.69
C ARG A 19 -5.32 -12.74 21.51
N LYS A 20 -4.57 -12.57 22.60
CA LYS A 20 -4.65 -11.39 23.47
C LYS A 20 -4.30 -10.11 22.71
N THR A 21 -3.26 -10.13 21.88
CA THR A 21 -2.87 -8.98 21.06
C THR A 21 -3.97 -8.58 20.08
N LEU A 22 -4.61 -9.55 19.41
CA LEU A 22 -5.71 -9.27 18.50
C LEU A 22 -6.92 -8.66 19.22
N GLU A 23 -7.32 -9.21 20.37
CA GLU A 23 -8.43 -8.70 21.18
C GLU A 23 -8.19 -7.26 21.67
N TRP A 24 -6.95 -6.89 21.94
CA TRP A 24 -6.59 -5.55 22.43
C TRP A 24 -6.10 -4.61 21.33
N SER A 25 -6.00 -5.07 20.08
CA SER A 25 -5.45 -4.28 18.99
C SER A 25 -6.34 -3.12 18.55
N GLY A 26 -7.64 -3.15 18.89
CA GLY A 26 -8.63 -2.19 18.42
C GLY A 26 -8.93 -2.30 16.92
N LEU A 27 -8.51 -3.39 16.26
CA LEU A 27 -8.81 -3.64 14.85
C LEU A 27 -10.26 -4.09 14.68
N SER A 28 -10.95 -3.46 13.74
CA SER A 28 -12.31 -3.82 13.33
C SER A 28 -12.31 -5.10 12.48
N ASP A 29 -13.46 -5.77 12.44
CA ASP A 29 -13.77 -6.86 11.52
C ASP A 29 -13.76 -6.43 10.04
N GLU A 30 -13.72 -5.11 9.78
CA GLU A 30 -13.55 -4.55 8.43
C GLU A 30 -12.09 -4.56 7.93
N THR A 31 -11.15 -5.06 8.73
CA THR A 31 -9.74 -5.17 8.34
C THR A 31 -9.36 -6.60 7.95
N TYR A 32 -8.51 -6.74 6.94
CA TYR A 32 -8.18 -8.05 6.36
C TYR A 32 -6.68 -8.29 6.26
N VAL A 33 -6.29 -9.56 6.34
CA VAL A 33 -4.97 -10.05 5.92
C VAL A 33 -5.02 -10.44 4.45
N PRO A 34 -3.88 -10.61 3.75
CA PRO A 34 -3.88 -11.01 2.35
C PRO A 34 -4.49 -12.38 2.16
N GLU A 35 -5.14 -12.59 1.00
CA GLU A 35 -5.74 -13.88 0.64
C GLU A 35 -4.72 -15.04 0.71
N ALA A 36 -3.45 -14.75 0.44
CA ALA A 36 -2.32 -15.67 0.60
C ALA A 36 -2.28 -16.38 1.97
N MET A 37 -2.67 -15.66 3.03
CA MET A 37 -2.64 -16.13 4.42
C MET A 37 -3.88 -16.94 4.80
N HIS A 38 -4.91 -16.96 3.96
CA HIS A 38 -6.12 -17.77 4.18
C HIS A 38 -5.93 -19.24 3.76
N PHE A 39 -4.88 -19.56 3.01
CA PHE A 39 -4.52 -20.93 2.65
C PHE A 39 -3.77 -21.65 3.79
N ILE A 40 -3.94 -22.96 3.86
CA ILE A 40 -3.23 -23.83 4.82
C ILE A 40 -2.47 -24.90 4.00
N PRO A 41 -1.12 -24.86 3.94
CA PRO A 41 -0.24 -23.81 4.47
C PRO A 41 -0.33 -22.48 3.67
N PRO A 42 0.10 -21.34 4.24
CA PRO A 42 0.07 -20.03 3.57
C PRO A 42 0.86 -20.02 2.25
N ARG A 43 0.34 -19.32 1.23
CA ARG A 43 0.94 -19.26 -0.11
C ARG A 43 1.76 -17.98 -0.32
N LEU A 44 3.00 -17.96 0.15
CA LEU A 44 3.83 -16.74 0.20
C LEU A 44 4.72 -16.53 -1.04
N SER A 45 4.18 -16.72 -2.24
CA SER A 45 4.95 -16.55 -3.48
C SER A 45 5.00 -15.08 -3.94
N MET A 46 6.05 -14.72 -4.69
CA MET A 46 6.16 -13.41 -5.35
C MET A 46 4.96 -13.10 -6.25
N ARG A 47 4.37 -14.13 -6.87
CA ARG A 47 3.19 -13.98 -7.73
C ARG A 47 1.98 -13.49 -6.94
N VAL A 48 1.70 -14.11 -5.79
CA VAL A 48 0.56 -13.74 -4.95
C VAL A 48 0.77 -12.37 -4.28
N ALA A 49 2.01 -12.06 -3.86
CA ALA A 49 2.34 -10.73 -3.36
C ALA A 49 2.12 -9.64 -4.42
N ARG A 50 2.45 -9.94 -5.69
CA ARG A 50 2.16 -9.05 -6.81
C ARG A 50 0.65 -8.90 -7.03
N GLU A 51 -0.12 -9.99 -6.99
CA GLU A 51 -1.57 -9.97 -7.14
C GLU A 51 -2.24 -9.09 -6.05
N GLU A 52 -1.85 -9.23 -4.78
CA GLU A 52 -2.31 -8.36 -3.67
C GLU A 52 -1.97 -6.89 -3.94
N THR A 53 -0.72 -6.61 -4.29
CA THR A 53 -0.25 -5.24 -4.53
C THR A 53 -1.01 -4.60 -5.68
N GLU A 54 -1.20 -5.33 -6.79
CA GLU A 54 -1.98 -4.87 -7.93
C GLU A 54 -3.43 -4.59 -7.55
N GLN A 55 -4.08 -5.48 -6.79
CA GLN A 55 -5.46 -5.29 -6.35
C GLN A 55 -5.64 -4.02 -5.53
N VAL A 56 -4.78 -3.81 -4.51
CA VAL A 56 -4.85 -2.66 -3.62
C VAL A 56 -4.52 -1.36 -4.36
N MET A 57 -3.42 -1.36 -5.09
CA MET A 57 -2.90 -0.20 -5.79
C MET A 57 -3.85 0.28 -6.89
N PHE A 58 -4.37 -0.64 -7.70
CA PHE A 58 -5.30 -0.31 -8.76
C PHE A 58 -6.68 0.03 -8.23
N GLY A 59 -7.18 -0.66 -7.20
CA GLY A 59 -8.46 -0.30 -6.56
C GLY A 59 -8.47 1.13 -6.01
N ALA A 60 -7.37 1.56 -5.38
CA ALA A 60 -7.22 2.93 -4.89
C ALA A 60 -7.18 3.96 -6.03
N LEU A 61 -6.44 3.68 -7.11
CA LEU A 61 -6.34 4.55 -8.28
C LEU A 61 -7.65 4.63 -9.08
N ASP A 62 -8.34 3.51 -9.25
CA ASP A 62 -9.63 3.44 -9.95
C ASP A 62 -10.66 4.29 -9.19
N SER A 63 -10.70 4.18 -7.86
CA SER A 63 -11.54 5.03 -7.00
C SER A 63 -11.18 6.52 -7.14
N LEU A 64 -9.89 6.85 -7.16
CA LEU A 64 -9.41 8.22 -7.35
C LEU A 64 -9.87 8.80 -8.69
N PHE A 65 -9.68 8.05 -9.79
CA PHE A 65 -10.04 8.51 -11.13
C PHE A 65 -11.56 8.59 -11.33
N ALA A 66 -12.34 7.68 -10.74
CA ALA A 66 -13.80 7.75 -10.74
C ALA A 66 -14.30 9.01 -10.02
N ASN A 67 -13.72 9.34 -8.86
CA ASN A 67 -14.14 10.48 -8.05
C ASN A 67 -13.72 11.83 -8.64
N THR A 68 -12.52 11.90 -9.21
CA THR A 68 -11.94 13.17 -9.70
C THR A 68 -12.24 13.43 -11.17
N ARG A 69 -12.59 12.40 -11.94
CA ARG A 69 -12.86 12.44 -13.39
C ARG A 69 -11.72 13.04 -14.21
N ILE A 70 -10.49 13.02 -13.69
CA ILE A 70 -9.32 13.48 -14.44
C ILE A 70 -8.91 12.43 -15.47
N ASN A 71 -8.37 12.89 -16.59
CA ASN A 71 -7.73 11.98 -17.53
C ASN A 71 -6.35 11.60 -16.98
N PRO A 72 -6.03 10.29 -16.81
CA PRO A 72 -4.72 9.86 -16.31
C PRO A 72 -3.54 10.44 -17.11
N LYS A 73 -3.70 10.74 -18.41
CA LYS A 73 -2.67 11.39 -19.23
C LYS A 73 -2.29 12.80 -18.80
N GLN A 74 -3.09 13.46 -17.96
CA GLN A 74 -2.81 14.79 -17.42
C GLN A 74 -1.87 14.76 -16.20
N ILE A 75 -1.60 13.58 -15.65
CA ILE A 75 -0.70 13.39 -14.51
C ILE A 75 0.74 13.50 -14.98
N VAL A 76 1.54 14.36 -14.35
CA VAL A 76 2.96 14.55 -14.68
C VAL A 76 3.88 13.96 -13.63
N VAL A 77 3.42 13.87 -12.39
CA VAL A 77 4.19 13.33 -11.27
C VAL A 77 3.44 12.14 -10.69
N LEU A 78 4.13 11.02 -10.54
CA LEU A 78 3.63 9.84 -9.84
C LEU A 78 4.65 9.47 -8.76
N VAL A 79 4.23 9.49 -7.51
CA VAL A 79 5.02 9.01 -6.38
C VAL A 79 4.33 7.78 -5.82
N VAL A 80 5.00 6.65 -5.84
CA VAL A 80 4.50 5.40 -5.25
C VAL A 80 5.38 5.07 -4.07
N ASN A 81 4.79 4.67 -2.95
CA ASN A 81 5.53 4.18 -1.80
C ASN A 81 4.98 2.83 -1.33
N CYS A 82 5.91 1.91 -1.07
CA CYS A 82 5.68 0.60 -0.47
C CYS A 82 6.95 0.18 0.27
N SER A 83 6.85 -0.12 1.57
CA SER A 83 8.05 -0.41 2.35
C SER A 83 8.55 -1.83 2.10
N LEU A 84 7.62 -2.79 2.10
CA LEU A 84 7.92 -4.22 2.19
C LEU A 84 7.95 -4.95 0.84
N PHE A 85 7.52 -4.32 -0.26
CA PHE A 85 7.49 -4.96 -1.57
C PHE A 85 7.91 -4.01 -2.69
N ASN A 86 9.14 -4.19 -3.18
CA ASN A 86 9.73 -3.39 -4.25
C ASN A 86 10.25 -4.32 -5.35
N SER A 87 9.35 -4.76 -6.23
CA SER A 87 9.66 -5.70 -7.30
C SER A 87 10.28 -5.05 -8.54
N THR A 88 10.79 -5.90 -9.45
CA THR A 88 11.09 -5.53 -10.84
C THR A 88 10.10 -6.24 -11.76
N PRO A 89 9.32 -5.53 -12.60
CA PRO A 89 9.23 -4.07 -12.74
C PRO A 89 8.72 -3.38 -11.46
N SER A 90 9.06 -2.10 -11.28
CA SER A 90 8.64 -1.30 -10.12
C SER A 90 7.13 -1.08 -10.09
N LEU A 91 6.57 -0.80 -8.91
CA LEU A 91 5.15 -0.52 -8.75
C LEU A 91 4.72 0.70 -9.57
N SER A 92 5.57 1.72 -9.59
CA SER A 92 5.38 2.90 -10.44
C SER A 92 5.34 2.56 -11.93
N ALA A 93 6.21 1.67 -12.42
CA ALA A 93 6.19 1.23 -13.81
C ALA A 93 4.91 0.43 -14.15
N MET A 94 4.42 -0.37 -13.21
CA MET A 94 3.16 -1.11 -13.36
C MET A 94 1.96 -0.16 -13.50
N ILE A 95 1.90 0.90 -12.69
CA ILE A 95 0.88 1.95 -12.79
C ILE A 95 0.97 2.68 -14.13
N VAL A 96 2.17 3.12 -14.53
CA VAL A 96 2.39 3.83 -15.80
C VAL A 96 1.88 2.98 -16.97
N ASN A 97 2.22 1.70 -16.99
CA ASN A 97 1.80 0.78 -18.05
C ASN A 97 0.29 0.50 -18.04
N LYS A 98 -0.33 0.32 -16.86
CA LYS A 98 -1.77 0.01 -16.77
C LYS A 98 -2.64 1.17 -17.20
N TYR A 99 -2.40 2.37 -16.66
CA TYR A 99 -3.24 3.55 -16.93
C TYR A 99 -2.82 4.34 -18.16
N LYS A 100 -1.82 3.86 -18.91
CA LYS A 100 -1.29 4.50 -20.11
C LYS A 100 -0.96 5.97 -19.85
N LEU A 101 -0.26 6.20 -18.73
CA LEU A 101 0.20 7.52 -18.34
C LEU A 101 1.13 8.09 -19.42
N ARG A 102 1.25 9.42 -19.45
CA ARG A 102 2.05 10.11 -20.46
C ARG A 102 3.52 9.64 -20.46
N TRP A 103 4.13 9.63 -21.64
CA TRP A 103 5.50 9.12 -21.84
C TRP A 103 6.58 9.87 -21.03
N ASN A 104 6.38 11.17 -20.77
CA ASN A 104 7.32 12.00 -20.00
C ASN A 104 6.87 12.17 -18.54
N ILE A 105 6.19 11.18 -17.97
CA ILE A 105 5.85 11.16 -16.55
C ILE A 105 7.12 11.08 -15.69
N ARG A 106 7.11 11.80 -14.56
CA ARG A 106 8.12 11.68 -13.50
C ARG A 106 7.61 10.68 -12.48
N SER A 107 8.07 9.43 -12.59
CA SER A 107 7.67 8.34 -11.71
C SER A 107 8.74 8.05 -10.64
N PHE A 108 8.34 8.03 -9.37
CA PHE A 108 9.19 7.74 -8.22
C PHE A 108 8.63 6.51 -7.48
N ASN A 109 9.51 5.63 -7.03
CA ASN A 109 9.15 4.44 -6.25
C ASN A 109 9.97 4.42 -4.96
N LEU A 110 9.34 4.79 -3.85
CA LEU A 110 9.97 4.92 -2.54
C LEU A 110 9.78 3.62 -1.75
N GLY A 111 10.87 3.09 -1.19
CA GLY A 111 10.87 1.89 -0.37
C GLY A 111 11.71 2.05 0.89
N GLY A 112 11.47 1.21 1.89
CA GLY A 112 12.26 1.18 3.13
C GLY A 112 12.04 2.33 4.12
N ILE A 113 11.04 3.18 3.90
CA ILE A 113 10.77 4.36 4.75
C ILE A 113 9.84 4.00 5.93
N GLY A 114 9.04 2.93 5.82
CA GLY A 114 8.09 2.51 6.86
C GLY A 114 6.85 3.39 6.90
N CYS A 115 6.19 3.46 8.06
CA CYS A 115 4.88 4.11 8.20
C CYS A 115 4.87 5.63 7.92
N SER A 116 6.04 6.29 7.88
CA SER A 116 6.17 7.71 7.51
C SER A 116 6.22 7.94 5.99
N ALA A 117 6.26 6.87 5.17
CA ALA A 117 6.41 6.98 3.72
C ALA A 117 5.32 7.83 3.05
N GLY A 118 4.09 7.78 3.57
CA GLY A 118 2.98 8.55 3.02
C GLY A 118 3.19 10.06 3.11
N VAL A 119 3.61 10.59 4.26
CA VAL A 119 3.85 12.03 4.43
C VAL A 119 5.07 12.50 3.65
N ILE A 120 6.13 11.67 3.59
CA ILE A 120 7.32 11.97 2.79
C ILE A 120 7.00 11.98 1.29
N ALA A 121 6.15 11.06 0.82
CA ALA A 121 5.70 11.01 -0.57
C ALA A 121 4.87 12.25 -0.94
N VAL A 122 4.05 12.75 -0.02
CA VAL A 122 3.29 14.01 -0.21
C VAL A 122 4.23 15.21 -0.27
N ASP A 123 5.23 15.29 0.60
CA ASP A 123 6.20 16.40 0.59
C ASP A 123 7.02 16.42 -0.71
N LEU A 124 7.49 15.26 -1.17
CA LEU A 124 8.13 15.13 -2.48
C LEU A 124 7.20 15.59 -3.62
N ALA A 125 5.93 15.20 -3.60
CA ALA A 125 4.96 15.62 -4.61
C ALA A 125 4.72 17.14 -4.58
N LYS A 126 4.68 17.74 -3.39
CA LYS A 126 4.57 19.19 -3.20
C LYS A 126 5.76 19.92 -3.81
N ASP A 127 6.99 19.47 -3.55
CA ASP A 127 8.21 20.08 -4.12
C ASP A 127 8.22 20.00 -5.65
N LEU A 128 7.83 18.85 -6.21
CA LEU A 128 7.72 18.68 -7.65
C LEU A 128 6.62 19.57 -8.27
N LEU A 129 5.53 19.83 -7.54
CA LEU A 129 4.49 20.77 -7.95
C LEU A 129 4.94 22.24 -7.88
N GLN A 130 5.96 22.59 -7.08
CA GLN A 130 6.53 23.94 -7.12
C GLN A 130 7.33 24.18 -8.41
N VAL A 131 7.98 23.14 -8.94
CA VAL A 131 8.80 23.21 -10.16
C VAL A 131 7.96 23.03 -11.42
N HIS A 132 6.93 22.17 -11.38
CA HIS A 132 6.09 21.86 -12.54
C HIS A 132 4.75 22.59 -12.46
N LEU A 133 4.62 23.69 -13.22
CA LEU A 133 3.42 24.53 -13.21
C LEU A 133 2.21 23.87 -13.91
N ASN A 134 1.01 24.23 -13.43
CA ASN A 134 -0.29 23.87 -14.02
C ASN A 134 -0.46 22.36 -14.31
N THR A 135 -0.17 21.53 -13.30
CA THR A 135 -0.12 20.08 -13.44
C THR A 135 -0.79 19.32 -12.30
N TYR A 136 -0.87 18.01 -12.47
CA TYR A 136 -1.33 17.05 -11.46
C TYR A 136 -0.19 16.14 -11.00
N ALA A 137 -0.17 15.87 -9.70
CA ALA A 137 0.66 14.86 -9.08
C ALA A 137 -0.24 13.82 -8.41
N VAL A 138 0.12 12.55 -8.52
CA VAL A 138 -0.54 11.46 -7.82
C VAL A 138 0.43 10.81 -6.86
N VAL A 139 0.00 10.64 -5.61
CA VAL A 139 0.70 9.89 -4.58
C VAL A 139 -0.07 8.62 -4.30
N VAL A 140 0.60 7.48 -4.37
CA VAL A 140 0.02 6.16 -4.05
C VAL A 140 0.82 5.55 -2.92
N SER A 141 0.14 5.15 -1.85
CA SER A 141 0.73 4.47 -0.71
C SER A 141 0.05 3.12 -0.56
N ASN A 142 0.83 2.06 -0.49
CA ASN A 142 0.31 0.74 -0.12
C ASN A 142 1.35 0.01 0.73
N GLU A 143 0.91 -1.03 1.44
CA GLU A 143 1.82 -1.92 2.15
C GLU A 143 1.48 -3.36 1.77
N ASN A 144 2.50 -4.14 1.42
CA ASN A 144 2.34 -5.56 1.10
C ASN A 144 2.82 -6.40 2.27
N ILE A 145 1.96 -7.27 2.77
CA ILE A 145 2.30 -8.11 3.91
C ILE A 145 2.34 -9.60 3.60
N THR A 146 2.01 -10.01 2.36
CA THR A 146 2.00 -11.43 1.95
C THR A 146 3.29 -12.16 2.31
N GLN A 147 4.47 -11.59 2.00
CA GLN A 147 5.74 -12.32 2.19
C GLN A 147 6.34 -12.17 3.59
N ASN A 148 5.75 -11.35 4.46
CA ASN A 148 6.36 -10.94 5.72
C ASN A 148 5.79 -11.67 6.94
N TRP A 149 5.12 -12.80 6.73
CA TRP A 149 4.58 -13.60 7.83
C TRP A 149 5.70 -14.27 8.64
N TYR A 150 5.74 -13.99 9.93
CA TYR A 150 6.71 -14.61 10.83
C TYR A 150 6.21 -15.98 11.32
N PHE A 151 6.96 -17.04 11.05
CA PHE A 151 6.62 -18.42 11.43
C PHE A 151 7.24 -18.88 12.77
N GLY A 152 7.96 -18.01 13.48
CA GLY A 152 8.62 -18.37 14.74
C GLY A 152 7.80 -18.02 15.99
N ASN A 153 8.32 -18.39 17.16
CA ASN A 153 7.65 -18.23 18.46
C ASN A 153 8.18 -17.07 19.30
N LYS A 154 9.04 -16.19 18.74
CA LYS A 154 9.49 -14.99 19.44
C LYS A 154 8.36 -13.95 19.48
N LYS A 155 7.74 -13.76 20.66
CA LYS A 155 6.58 -12.87 20.88
C LYS A 155 6.74 -11.47 20.29
N SER A 156 7.91 -10.84 20.42
CA SER A 156 8.16 -9.51 19.85
C SER A 156 8.06 -9.45 18.32
N MET A 157 8.30 -10.58 17.64
CA MET A 157 8.22 -10.72 16.18
C MET A 157 6.84 -11.20 15.70
N LEU A 158 5.93 -11.57 16.61
CA LEU A 158 4.54 -11.92 16.28
C LEU A 158 3.60 -10.71 16.23
N ILE A 159 4.03 -9.56 16.75
CA ILE A 159 3.24 -8.33 16.75
C ILE A 159 2.84 -7.91 15.32
N PRO A 160 3.75 -7.89 14.31
CA PRO A 160 3.37 -7.55 12.95
C PRO A 160 2.31 -8.48 12.34
N ASN A 161 2.38 -9.79 12.62
CA ASN A 161 1.36 -10.75 12.17
C ASN A 161 -0.04 -10.41 12.73
N CYS A 162 -0.10 -9.80 13.92
CA CYS A 162 -1.36 -9.44 14.57
C CYS A 162 -1.87 -8.07 14.12
N LEU A 163 -0.99 -7.09 13.93
CA LEU A 163 -1.37 -5.68 13.74
C LEU A 163 -1.45 -5.24 12.29
N LEU A 164 -0.60 -5.77 11.41
CA LEU A 164 -0.57 -5.32 10.02
C LEU A 164 -1.77 -5.86 9.25
N ARG A 165 -2.33 -5.00 8.41
CA ARG A 165 -3.50 -5.28 7.57
C ARG A 165 -3.26 -4.74 6.17
N VAL A 166 -3.96 -5.34 5.22
CA VAL A 166 -3.90 -4.91 3.82
C VAL A 166 -4.59 -3.57 3.68
N GLY A 167 -3.96 -2.64 2.97
CA GLY A 167 -4.53 -1.32 2.74
C GLY A 167 -3.72 -0.50 1.75
N GLY A 168 -4.38 0.47 1.13
CA GLY A 168 -3.74 1.42 0.24
C GLY A 168 -4.57 2.68 0.08
N SER A 169 -3.89 3.75 -0.34
CA SER A 169 -4.48 5.06 -0.60
C SER A 169 -3.88 5.67 -1.86
N ALA A 170 -4.69 6.49 -2.53
CA ALA A 170 -4.27 7.28 -3.67
C ALA A 170 -4.77 8.72 -3.50
N LEU A 171 -3.87 9.68 -3.68
CA LEU A 171 -4.11 11.10 -3.50
C LEU A 171 -3.80 11.84 -4.79
N LEU A 172 -4.70 12.73 -5.20
CA LEU A 172 -4.47 13.68 -6.28
C LEU A 172 -4.13 15.06 -5.72
N LEU A 173 -3.01 15.62 -6.14
CA LEU A 173 -2.57 16.97 -5.83
C LEU A 173 -2.53 17.82 -7.10
N SER A 174 -2.87 19.10 -6.99
CA SER A 174 -2.92 20.05 -8.10
C SER A 174 -2.36 21.40 -7.69
N ASN A 175 -1.67 22.06 -8.62
CA ASN A 175 -1.30 23.47 -8.52
C ASN A 175 -2.01 24.35 -9.57
N LYS A 176 -3.07 23.83 -10.20
CA LYS A 176 -3.83 24.56 -11.21
C LYS A 176 -4.75 25.58 -10.55
N SER A 177 -4.79 26.80 -11.07
CA SER A 177 -5.63 27.87 -10.52
C SER A 177 -7.11 27.50 -10.45
N LYS A 178 -7.62 26.74 -11.44
CA LYS A 178 -9.01 26.28 -11.49
C LYS A 178 -9.39 25.26 -10.41
N ASP A 179 -8.40 24.60 -9.80
CA ASP A 179 -8.63 23.58 -8.77
C ASP A 179 -8.46 24.18 -7.35
N ARG A 180 -8.13 25.48 -7.24
CA ARG A 180 -8.12 26.17 -5.95
C ARG A 180 -9.53 26.22 -5.40
N ARG A 181 -9.69 25.83 -4.13
CA ARG A 181 -10.93 26.14 -3.39
C ARG A 181 -11.13 27.66 -3.39
N PRO A 182 -12.35 28.16 -3.64
CA PRO A 182 -12.68 29.54 -3.31
C PRO A 182 -12.32 29.78 -1.85
N THR A 183 -11.48 30.76 -1.58
CA THR A 183 -11.31 31.27 -0.22
C THR A 183 -12.61 31.97 0.15
N ASN A 184 -13.43 31.32 0.98
CA ASN A 184 -14.48 32.02 1.74
C ASN A 184 -13.84 32.94 2.77
#